data_AF-A0AAJ2LCY3-F1
#
_entry.id   AF-A0AAJ2LCY3-F1
#
_cell.length_a   1.000
_cell.length_b   1.000
_cell.length_c   1.000
_cell.angle_alpha   90.00
_cell.angle_beta   90.00
_cell.angle_gamma   90.00
#
_symmetry.space_group_name_H-M   'P 1'
#
loop_
_entity.id
_entity.type
_entity.pdbx_description
1 polymer ?
#
loop_
_entity_poly.entity_id
_entity_poly.type
_entity_poly.pdbx_seq_one_letter_code
_entity_poly.pdbx_strand_id
1 'polypeptide(L)' 'METLVVELTHKNALQLLRDLEAMNIIRLHNDKEAPKKRLSEKYRGILPREAGEDLVNHAKQVRNEWGSI' A
#
# COMPACT_ATOMS: atom_id res chain seq x y z
N MET A 1 -4.14 3.44 30.21
CA MET A 1 -4.14 2.42 29.15
C MET A 1 -2.75 1.84 29.11
N GLU A 2 -2.63 0.52 29.23
CA GLU A 2 -1.35 -0.18 29.20
C GLU A 2 -1.28 -0.96 27.89
N THR A 3 -0.25 -0.72 27.09
CA THR A 3 -0.08 -1.36 25.79
C THR A 3 1.00 -2.42 25.92
N LEU A 4 0.60 -3.68 25.80
CA LEU A 4 1.50 -4.83 25.86
C LEU A 4 1.72 -5.36 24.44
N VAL A 5 2.99 -5.57 24.07
CA VAL A 5 3.37 -6.21 22.81
C VAL A 5 3.42 -7.72 23.04
N VAL A 6 2.63 -8.47 22.27
CA VAL A 6 2.56 -9.93 22.36
C VAL A 6 3.01 -10.56 21.05
N GLU A 7 3.88 -11.57 21.14
CA GLU A 7 4.30 -12.36 19.99
C GLU A 7 3.37 -13.56 19.78
N LEU A 8 2.96 -13.77 18.53
CA LEU A 8 2.14 -14.91 18.15
C LEU A 8 3.03 -16.15 17.97
N THR A 9 3.03 -17.04 18.96
CA THR A 9 3.79 -18.31 18.90
C THR A 9 3.12 -19.36 18.02
N HIS A 10 1.80 -19.27 17.83
CA HIS A 10 1.02 -20.23 17.04
C HIS A 10 -0.02 -19.54 16.14
N LYS A 11 -0.26 -20.11 14.96
CA LYS A 11 -1.25 -19.58 13.99
C LYS A 11 -2.67 -19.50 14.57
N ASN A 12 -3.02 -20.36 15.52
CA ASN A 12 -4.33 -20.37 16.19
C ASN A 12 -4.48 -19.26 17.24
N ALA A 13 -3.38 -18.66 17.72
CA ALA A 13 -3.45 -17.59 18.71
C ALA A 13 -4.05 -16.30 18.14
N LEU A 14 -4.04 -16.12 16.81
CA LEU A 14 -4.72 -14.99 16.17
C LEU A 14 -6.24 -15.06 16.35
N GLN A 15 -6.83 -16.27 16.29
CA GLN A 15 -8.26 -16.45 16.53
C GLN A 15 -8.61 -16.15 17.98
N LEU A 16 -7.80 -16.64 18.92
CA LEU A 16 -7.98 -16.36 20.36
C LEU A 16 -7.95 -14.86 20.66
N LEU A 17 -7.03 -14.11 20.06
CA LEU A 17 -6.96 -12.66 20.24
C LEU A 17 -8.20 -11.95 19.66
N ARG A 18 -8.74 -12.43 18.53
CA ARG A 18 -9.98 -11.91 17.94
C ARG A 18 -11.18 -12.17 18.86
N ASP A 19 -11.22 -13.35 19.47
CA ASP A 19 -12.28 -13.72 20.40
C ASP A 19 -12.21 -12.85 21.68
N LEU A 20 -11.00 -12.58 22.18
CA LEU A 20 -10.77 -11.66 23.30
C LEU A 20 -11.12 -10.20 22.95
N GLU A 21 -10.88 -9.78 21.71
CA GLU A 21 -11.32 -8.48 21.19
C GLU A 21 -12.86 -8.40 21.11
N ALA A 22 -13.53 -9.46 20.65
CA ALA A 22 -14.99 -9.53 20.62
C ALA A 22 -15.61 -9.45 22.04
N MET A 23 -14.89 -9.94 23.04
CA MET A 23 -15.26 -9.80 24.46
C MET A 23 -14.86 -8.45 25.07
N ASN A 24 -14.30 -7.51 24.29
CA ASN A 24 -13.82 -6.19 24.73
C ASN A 24 -12.72 -6.22 25.80
N ILE A 25 -11.97 -7.32 25.91
CA ILE A 25 -10.88 -7.48 26.90
C ILE A 25 -9.59 -6.85 26.37
N ILE A 26 -9.33 -6.99 25.08
CA ILE A 26 -8.14 -6.43 24.42
C ILE A 26 -8.55 -5.69 23.14
N ARG A 27 -7.69 -4.77 22.68
CA ARG A 27 -7.86 -4.08 21.39
C ARG A 27 -6.70 -4.45 20.49
N LEU A 28 -6.98 -5.07 19.34
CA LEU A 28 -5.94 -5.44 18.40
C LEU A 28 -5.54 -4.21 17.58
N HIS A 29 -4.38 -3.66 17.89
CA HIS A 29 -3.73 -2.65 17.06
C HIS A 29 -3.08 -3.35 15.87
N ASN A 30 -3.88 -3.64 14.85
CA ASN A 30 -3.37 -4.19 13.61
C ASN A 30 -2.63 -3.06 12.88
N ASP A 31 -1.30 -3.08 12.94
CA ASP A 31 -0.41 -2.21 12.14
C ASP A 31 -0.41 -2.63 10.65
N LYS A 32 -1.56 -3.11 10.15
CA LYS A 32 -1.75 -3.43 8.74
C LYS A 32 -1.87 -2.13 7.97
N GLU A 33 -0.69 -1.66 7.60
CA GLU A 33 -0.37 -0.78 6.49
C GLU A 33 -1.22 0.49 6.47
N ALA A 34 -0.59 1.60 6.87
CA ALA A 34 -0.97 2.92 6.39
C ALA A 34 -1.39 2.80 4.92
N PRO A 35 -2.55 3.35 4.52
CA PRO A 35 -3.13 3.12 3.20
C PRO A 35 -2.03 3.39 2.17
N LYS A 36 -1.67 2.37 1.37
CA LYS A 36 -0.61 2.46 0.36
C LYS A 36 -0.82 3.78 -0.39
N LYS A 37 -0.02 4.80 -0.04
CA LYS A 37 -0.12 6.13 -0.66
C LYS A 37 -0.07 5.87 -2.16
N ARG A 38 -1.07 6.36 -2.90
CA ARG A 38 -1.13 6.11 -4.33
C ARG A 38 0.21 6.57 -4.89
N LEU A 39 0.88 5.74 -5.69
CA LEU A 39 2.19 6.09 -6.24
C LEU A 39 2.12 7.43 -6.98
N SER A 40 0.95 7.76 -7.55
CA SER A 40 0.65 9.07 -8.12
C SER A 40 0.81 10.24 -7.14
N GLU A 41 0.48 10.06 -5.86
CA GLU A 41 0.68 11.06 -4.81
C GLU A 41 2.14 11.13 -4.35
N LYS A 42 2.86 10.00 -4.36
CA LYS A 42 4.29 9.94 -4.03
C LYS A 42 5.16 10.66 -5.06
N TYR A 43 4.81 10.58 -6.34
CA TYR A 43 5.60 11.15 -7.44
C TYR A 43 5.00 12.44 -8.03
N ARG A 44 3.95 13.01 -7.41
CA ARG A 44 3.34 14.27 -7.86
C ARG A 44 4.34 15.42 -7.70
N GLY A 45 4.73 16.04 -8.81
CA GLY A 45 5.64 17.20 -8.83
C GLY A 45 7.14 16.89 -8.88
N ILE A 46 7.53 15.61 -8.93
CA ILE A 46 8.95 15.21 -9.09
C ILE A 46 9.39 15.32 -10.55
N LEU A 47 8.45 15.20 -11.50
CA LEU A 47 8.72 15.33 -12.92
C LEU A 47 8.31 16.73 -13.41
N PRO A 48 9.23 17.50 -14.02
CA PRO A 48 8.88 18.75 -14.69
C PRO A 48 7.94 18.44 -15.87
N ARG A 49 7.01 19.37 -16.14
CA ARG A 49 5.93 19.19 -17.12
C ARG A 49 6.48 18.84 -18.52
N GLU A 50 7.59 19.44 -18.90
CA GLU A 50 8.28 19.23 -20.17
C GLU A 50 8.80 17.80 -20.33
N ALA A 51 9.46 17.26 -19.30
CA ALA A 51 9.95 15.87 -19.32
C ALA A 51 8.80 14.85 -19.31
N GLY A 52 7.66 15.19 -18.68
CA GLY A 52 6.46 14.35 -18.71
C GLY A 52 5.83 14.29 -20.10
N GLU A 53 5.74 15.42 -20.81
CA GLU A 53 5.21 15.47 -22.17
C GLU A 53 6.11 14.73 -23.17
N ASP A 54 7.44 14.84 -23.03
CA ASP A 54 8.40 14.13 -23.88
C ASP A 54 8.28 12.61 -23.73
N LEU A 55 8.22 12.10 -22.49
CA LEU A 55 8.01 10.68 -22.21
C LEU A 55 6.69 10.14 -22.76
N VAL A 56 5.62 10.93 -22.64
CA VAL A 56 4.31 10.54 -23.19
C VAL A 56 4.34 10.50 -24.71
N ASN A 57 5.02 11.45 -25.36
CA ASN A 57 5.16 11.48 -26.81
C ASN A 57 6.03 10.32 -27.31
N HIS A 58 7.15 10.05 -26.65
CA HIS A 58 8.00 8.90 -26.97
C HIS A 58 7.25 7.57 -26.82
N ALA A 59 6.49 7.40 -25.74
CA ALA A 59 5.67 6.20 -25.53
C ALA A 59 4.57 6.03 -26.59
N LYS A 60 3.98 7.14 -27.08
CA LYS A 60 3.02 7.11 -28.19
C LYS A 60 3.69 6.73 -29.52
N GLN A 61 4.88 7.26 -29.77
CA GLN A 61 5.64 6.94 -30.97
C GLN A 61 5.95 5.44 -31.02
N VAL A 62 6.53 4.89 -29.95
CA VAL A 62 6.80 3.45 -29.84
C VAL A 62 5.52 2.64 -30.00
N ARG A 63 4.42 3.03 -29.36
CA ARG A 63 3.15 2.29 -29.50
C ARG A 63 2.61 2.30 -30.94
N ASN A 64 2.75 3.40 -31.66
CA ASN A 64 2.33 3.49 -33.06
C ASN A 64 3.23 2.65 -33.98
N GLU A 65 4.53 2.60 -33.71
CA GLU A 65 5.48 1.74 -34.43
C GLU A 65 5.13 0.25 -34.25
N TRP A 66 4.67 -0.15 -33.07
CA TRP A 66 4.24 -1.53 -32.79
C TRP A 66 2.83 -1.85 -33.31
N GLY A 67 1.95 -0.85 -33.46
CA GLY A 67 0.61 -1.02 -34.04
C GLY A 67 0.59 -1.05 -35.57
N SER A 68 1.75 -0.83 -36.21
CA SER A 68 1.93 -0.87 -37.66
C SER A 68 2.62 -2.16 -38.15
N ILE A 69 2.71 -3.18 -37.29
CA ILE A 69 3.18 -4.55 -37.57
C ILE A 69 1.97 -5.48 -37.42
#